data_AF-A0A1E1UYP6-F1
#
_entry.id   AF-A0A1E1UYP6-F1
#
_cell.length_a   1.000
_cell.length_b   1.000
_cell.length_c   1.000
_cell.angle_alpha   90.00
_cell.angle_beta   90.00
_cell.angle_gamma   90.00
#
_symmetry.space_group_name_H-M   'P 1'
#
loop_
_entity.id
_entity.type
_entity.pdbx_description
1 polymer ?
#
loop_
_entity_poly.entity_id
_entity_poly.type
_entity_poly.pdbx_seq_one_letter_code
_entity_poly.pdbx_strand_id
1 'polypeptide(L)'
;MACLDVVDAPHWIHHVLVTTDDVNLRLKLDAMDAWLSLREIPYRVVALPRDKMAIRLCFLEEDSAHAFEAFAGGLSVPSDETTLALAADPANDDFYQVLEHRLAD
;
A
#
# COMPACT_ATOMS: atom_id res chain seq x y z
N MET A 1 14.05 -6.82 -33.66
CA MET A 1 13.79 -6.37 -32.27
C MET A 1 12.36 -5.89 -32.22
N ALA A 2 11.44 -6.76 -31.79
CA ALA A 2 10.06 -6.37 -31.52
C ALA A 2 10.02 -5.96 -30.05
N CYS A 3 10.09 -4.66 -29.78
CA CYS A 3 9.64 -4.14 -28.50
C CYS A 3 8.13 -4.29 -28.52
N LEU A 4 7.65 -5.42 -28.01
CA LEU A 4 6.24 -5.60 -27.69
C LEU A 4 5.83 -4.40 -26.84
N ASP A 5 4.77 -3.72 -27.29
CA ASP A 5 3.86 -2.94 -26.47
C ASP A 5 3.53 -3.73 -25.20
N VAL A 6 4.37 -3.61 -24.18
CA VAL A 6 3.93 -3.76 -22.80
C VAL A 6 3.00 -2.58 -22.64
N VAL A 7 1.72 -2.87 -22.80
CA VAL A 7 0.62 -2.10 -22.22
C VAL A 7 1.16 -1.51 -20.93
N ASP A 8 1.34 -0.19 -20.90
CA ASP A 8 1.81 0.59 -19.75
C ASP A 8 0.71 0.49 -18.70
N ALA A 9 0.53 -0.70 -18.14
CA ALA A 9 -0.27 -0.91 -16.97
C ALA A 9 0.46 -0.10 -15.89
N PRO A 10 -0.22 0.78 -15.15
CA PRO A 10 0.39 1.50 -14.05
C PRO A 10 1.06 0.48 -13.13
N HIS A 11 2.39 0.36 -13.24
CA HIS A 11 3.16 -0.67 -12.57
C HIS A 11 3.35 -0.18 -11.14
N TRP A 12 2.49 -0.63 -10.23
CA TRP A 12 2.59 -0.36 -8.80
C TRP A 12 3.83 -1.04 -8.22
N ILE A 13 5.03 -0.56 -8.55
CA ILE A 13 6.33 -1.22 -8.29
C ILE A 13 7.02 -0.70 -7.03
N HIS A 14 6.53 0.40 -6.46
CA HIS A 14 7.11 0.98 -5.26
C HIS A 14 6.27 0.56 -4.06
N HIS A 15 6.78 -0.39 -3.28
CA HIS A 15 6.04 -0.98 -2.16
C HIS A 15 6.66 -0.51 -0.85
N VAL A 16 5.82 0.01 0.05
CA VAL A 16 6.22 0.44 1.38
C VAL A 16 5.49 -0.41 2.41
N LEU A 17 6.25 -1.05 3.27
CA LEU A 17 5.74 -1.83 4.39
C LEU A 17 5.76 -0.98 5.65
N VAL A 18 4.59 -0.72 6.23
CA VAL A 18 4.44 0.02 7.48
C VAL A 18 4.04 -0.93 8.59
N THR A 19 4.88 -1.06 9.61
CA THR A 19 4.52 -1.76 10.83
C THR A 19 3.76 -0.85 11.79
N THR A 20 2.75 -1.41 12.45
CA THR A 20 1.85 -0.68 13.33
C THR A 20 1.51 -1.53 14.55
N ASP A 21 1.68 -0.97 15.73
CA ASP A 21 1.24 -1.57 16.99
C ASP A 21 -0.30 -1.49 17.13
N ASP A 22 -0.91 -2.57 17.61
CA ASP A 22 -2.37 -2.74 17.75
C ASP A 22 -3.05 -1.55 18.45
N VAL A 23 -2.39 -1.05 19.51
CA VAL A 23 -2.91 -0.01 20.41
C VAL A 23 -3.14 1.33 19.68
N ASN A 24 -2.42 1.59 18.60
CA ASN A 24 -2.53 2.83 17.82
C ASN A 24 -2.86 2.59 16.34
N LEU A 25 -3.31 1.38 15.98
CA LEU A 25 -3.56 1.01 14.59
C LEU A 25 -4.55 1.94 13.91
N ARG A 26 -5.70 2.19 14.55
CA ARG A 26 -6.71 3.14 14.02
C ARG A 26 -6.15 4.54 13.82
N LEU A 27 -5.45 5.09 14.80
CA LEU A 27 -4.87 6.43 14.75
C LEU A 27 -3.81 6.54 13.65
N LYS A 28 -2.97 5.52 13.49
CA LYS A 28 -1.92 5.51 12.46
C LYS A 28 -2.51 5.36 11.06
N LEU A 29 -3.54 4.52 10.90
CA LEU A 29 -4.29 4.38 9.66
C LEU A 29 -4.97 5.68 9.25
N ASP A 30 -5.67 6.34 10.18
CA ASP A 30 -6.34 7.62 9.93
C ASP A 30 -5.33 8.72 9.54
N ALA A 31 -4.17 8.76 10.21
CA ALA A 31 -3.08 9.67 9.85
C ALA A 31 -2.47 9.37 8.47
N MET A 32 -2.29 8.09 8.12
CA MET A 32 -1.82 7.66 6.79
C MET A 32 -2.83 8.04 5.71
N ASP A 33 -4.11 7.75 5.93
CA ASP A 33 -5.20 8.09 5.01
C ASP A 33 -5.32 9.59 4.78
N ALA A 34 -5.30 10.39 5.87
CA ALA A 34 -5.34 11.83 5.79
C ALA A 34 -4.14 12.40 5.03
N TRP A 35 -2.93 11.86 5.24
CA TRP A 35 -1.73 12.31 4.53
C TRP A 35 -1.79 11.98 3.03
N LEU A 36 -2.27 10.78 2.68
CA LEU A 36 -2.43 10.34 1.29
C LEU A 36 -3.51 11.15 0.58
N SER A 37 -4.67 11.33 1.23
CA SER A 37 -5.79 12.13 0.73
C SER A 37 -5.41 13.59 0.53
N LEU A 38 -4.65 14.19 1.46
CA LEU A 38 -4.20 15.57 1.37
C LEU A 38 -3.28 15.81 0.16
N ARG A 39 -2.51 14.81 -0.24
CA ARG A 39 -1.54 14.92 -1.34
C ARG A 39 -2.07 14.39 -2.67
N GLU A 40 -3.30 13.86 -2.69
CA GLU A 40 -3.92 13.26 -3.87
C GLU A 40 -3.03 12.17 -4.52
N ILE A 41 -2.23 11.49 -3.71
CA ILE A 41 -1.27 10.49 -4.19
C ILE A 41 -2.06 9.23 -4.55
N PRO A 42 -1.92 8.69 -5.77
CA PRO A 42 -2.50 7.40 -6.10
C PRO A 42 -1.74 6.29 -5.35
N TYR A 43 -2.46 5.54 -4.51
CA TYR A 43 -1.93 4.39 -3.80
C TYR A 43 -2.87 3.19 -3.91
N ARG A 44 -2.31 1.99 -3.73
CA ARG A 44 -3.05 0.74 -3.56
C ARG A 44 -2.61 0.07 -2.29
N VAL A 45 -3.53 -0.49 -1.53
CA VAL A 45 -3.16 -1.26 -0.34
C VAL A 45 -3.22 -2.74 -0.67
N VAL A 46 -2.15 -3.46 -0.36
CA VAL A 46 -2.06 -4.90 -0.61
C VAL A 46 -1.96 -5.60 0.74
N ALA A 47 -2.97 -6.41 1.06
CA ALA A 47 -3.06 -7.08 2.35
C ALA A 47 -1.89 -8.06 2.54
N LEU A 48 -1.24 -7.99 3.72
CA LEU A 48 -0.37 -9.06 4.21
C LEU A 48 -1.16 -9.94 5.18
N PRO A 49 -1.66 -11.11 4.74
CA PRO A 49 -2.57 -11.93 5.53
C PRO A 49 -1.92 -12.60 6.76
N ARG A 50 -0.60 -12.52 6.92
CA ARG A 50 0.15 -13.33 7.91
C ARG A 50 0.60 -12.57 9.17
N ASP A 51 0.85 -11.26 9.04
CA ASP A 51 1.32 -10.42 10.14
C ASP A 51 0.27 -9.35 10.41
N LYS A 52 -0.45 -9.48 11.53
CA LYS A 52 -1.60 -8.60 11.86
C LYS A 52 -1.22 -7.13 12.03
N MET A 53 0.06 -6.80 12.04
CA MET A 53 0.62 -5.51 12.38
C MET A 53 1.38 -4.84 11.22
N ALA A 54 1.30 -5.37 9.99
CA ALA A 54 2.04 -4.80 8.87
C ALA A 54 1.12 -4.51 7.67
N ILE A 55 1.23 -3.28 7.15
CA ILE A 55 0.43 -2.77 6.04
C ILE A 55 1.37 -2.54 4.87
N ARG A 56 1.09 -3.16 3.73
CA ARG A 56 1.86 -2.91 2.50
C ARG A 56 1.07 -1.98 1.60
N LEU A 57 1.63 -0.81 1.32
CA LEU A 57 1.09 0.15 0.36
C LEU A 57 1.96 0.16 -0.89
N CYS A 58 1.32 0.26 -2.04
CA CYS A 58 1.95 0.29 -3.35
C CYS A 58 1.68 1.64 -4.00
N PHE A 59 2.72 2.20 -4.59
CA PHE A 59 2.72 3.50 -5.24
C PHE A 59 3.19 3.37 -6.67
N LEU A 60 2.71 4.29 -7.52
CA LEU A 60 3.16 4.41 -8.90
C LEU A 60 4.50 5.11 -9.03
N GLU A 61 4.72 6.11 -8.18
CA GLU A 61 5.91 6.94 -8.23
C GLU A 61 6.83 6.62 -7.05
N GLU A 62 8.14 6.55 -7.34
CA GLU A 62 9.17 6.35 -6.32
C GLU A 62 9.15 7.48 -5.27
N ASP A 63 8.97 8.72 -5.72
CA ASP A 63 8.94 9.90 -4.84
C ASP A 63 7.78 9.82 -3.83
N SER A 64 6.61 9.38 -4.30
CA SER A 64 5.45 9.14 -3.45
C SER A 64 5.72 8.07 -2.39
N ALA A 65 6.35 6.96 -2.77
CA ALA A 65 6.75 5.91 -1.84
C ALA A 65 7.79 6.41 -0.82
N HIS A 66 8.79 7.16 -1.27
CA HIS A 66 9.83 7.72 -0.39
C HIS A 66 9.26 8.73 0.60
N ALA A 67 8.39 9.63 0.13
CA ALA A 67 7.73 10.62 0.97
C ALA A 67 6.82 9.95 2.00
N PHE A 68 6.11 8.90 1.59
CA PHE A 68 5.27 8.12 2.48
C PHE A 68 6.07 7.32 3.51
N GLU A 69 7.18 6.70 3.09
CA GLU A 69 8.12 6.01 3.98
C GLU A 69 8.62 6.96 5.08
N ALA A 70 9.08 8.15 4.68
CA ALA A 70 9.57 9.17 5.59
C ALA A 70 8.48 9.67 6.57
N PHE A 71 7.22 9.70 6.14
CA PHE A 71 6.09 10.08 6.99
C PHE A 71 5.64 8.97 7.95
N ALA A 72 5.40 7.76 7.44
CA ALA A 72 4.80 6.66 8.19
C ALA A 72 5.83 5.83 8.98
N GLY A 73 7.12 6.00 8.70
CA GLY A 73 8.22 5.23 9.29
C GLY A 73 8.25 3.79 8.78
N GLY A 74 7.94 3.60 7.49
CA GLY A 74 7.91 2.29 6.83
C GLY A 74 9.28 1.81 6.35
N LEU A 75 9.27 0.66 5.67
CA LEU A 75 10.41 0.13 4.94
C LEU A 75 10.01 -0.08 3.48
N SER A 76 10.78 0.49 2.55
CA SER A 76 10.68 0.11 1.14
C SER A 76 11.02 -1.38 0.98
N VAL A 77 10.09 -2.12 0.40
CA VAL A 77 10.21 -3.56 0.15
C VAL A 77 10.15 -3.84 -1.35
N PRO A 78 10.85 -4.88 -1.84
CA PRO A 78 10.76 -5.24 -3.23
C PRO A 78 9.35 -5.71 -3.58
N SER A 79 8.95 -5.37 -4.81
CA SER A 79 7.72 -5.86 -5.42
C SER A 79 7.90 -7.30 -5.90
N ASP A 80 7.17 -8.24 -5.31
CA ASP A 80 7.07 -9.60 -5.82
C ASP A 80 5.97 -9.70 -6.89
N GLU A 81 6.11 -10.62 -7.85
CA GLU A 81 5.13 -10.82 -8.94
C GLU A 81 3.71 -11.06 -8.40
N THR A 82 3.58 -11.76 -7.27
CA THR A 82 2.30 -11.96 -6.58
C THR A 82 1.72 -10.66 -6.04
N THR A 83 2.55 -9.79 -5.46
CA THR A 83 2.08 -8.51 -4.90
C THR A 83 1.75 -7.52 -5.99
N LEU A 84 2.46 -7.57 -7.12
CA LEU A 84 2.14 -6.79 -8.32
C LEU A 84 0.79 -7.19 -8.92
N ALA A 85 0.53 -8.50 -9.03
CA ALA A 85 -0.77 -9.00 -9.49
C ALA A 85 -1.92 -8.56 -8.56
N LEU A 86 -1.68 -8.56 -7.24
CA LEU A 86 -2.65 -8.09 -6.25
C LEU A 86 -2.85 -6.56 -6.27
N ALA A 87 -1.81 -5.78 -6.57
CA ALA A 87 -1.93 -4.32 -6.72
C ALA A 87 -2.62 -3.92 -8.02
N ALA A 88 -2.47 -4.75 -9.07
CA ALA A 88 -3.15 -4.58 -10.34
C ALA A 88 -4.65 -4.95 -10.27
N ASP A 89 -5.06 -5.71 -9.25
CA ASP A 89 -6.44 -6.11 -9.05
C ASP A 89 -7.23 -5.02 -8.27
N PRO A 90 -8.21 -4.36 -8.90
CA PRO A 90 -8.97 -3.29 -8.24
C PRO A 90 -9.95 -3.80 -7.17
N ALA A 91 -10.23 -5.11 -7.09
CA ALA A 91 -11.07 -5.69 -6.04
C ALA A 91 -10.27 -5.96 -4.74
N ASN A 92 -8.95 -5.78 -4.76
CA ASN A 92 -8.10 -5.92 -3.59
C ASN A 92 -7.96 -4.61 -2.78
N ASP A 93 -8.58 -3.51 -3.21
CA ASP A 93 -8.55 -2.21 -2.53
C ASP A 93 -9.34 -2.18 -1.21
N ASP A 94 -10.10 -3.23 -0.92
CA ASP A 94 -10.97 -3.39 0.25
C ASP A 94 -10.23 -3.53 1.61
N PHE A 95 -8.96 -3.13 1.68
CA PHE A 95 -8.17 -3.19 2.91
C PHE A 95 -8.81 -2.44 4.08
N TYR A 96 -9.40 -1.26 3.83
CA TYR A 96 -10.10 -0.51 4.88
C TYR A 96 -11.36 -1.23 5.35
N GLN A 97 -12.12 -1.89 4.47
CA GLN A 97 -13.25 -2.74 4.88
C GLN A 97 -12.79 -3.91 5.75
N VAL A 98 -11.68 -4.57 5.38
CA VAL A 98 -11.11 -5.68 6.16
C VAL A 98 -10.63 -5.21 7.54
N LEU A 99 -10.05 -4.02 7.62
CA LEU A 99 -9.64 -3.41 8.88
C LEU A 99 -10.81 -2.99 9.75
N GLU A 100 -11.81 -2.31 9.18
CA GLU A 100 -13.03 -1.92 9.90
C GLU A 100 -13.72 -3.14 10.50
N HIS A 101 -13.80 -4.24 9.75
CA HIS A 101 -14.36 -5.50 10.23
C HIS A 101 -13.51 -6.13 11.34
N ARG A 102 -12.18 -5.96 11.35
CA ARG A 102 -11.29 -6.47 12.41
C ARG A 102 -11.27 -5.60 13.67
N LEU A 103 -11.49 -4.31 13.52
CA LEU A 103 -11.53 -3.34 14.61
C LEU A 103 -12.90 -3.26 15.30
N ALA A 104 -13.90 -3.99 14.77
CA ALA A 104 -15.25 -4.12 15.31
C ALA A 104 -15.47 -5.42 16.09
N ASP A 105 -14.51 -6.34 16.08
CA ASP A 105 -14.49 -7.62 16.85
C ASP A 105 -13.65 -7.46 18.13
#